data_AF-A0A7V8XLW1-F1
#
_entry.id   AF-A0A7V8XLW1-F1
#
_cell.length_a   1.000
_cell.length_b   1.000
_cell.length_c   1.000
_cell.angle_alpha   90.00
_cell.angle_beta   90.00
_cell.angle_gamma   90.00
#
_symmetry.space_group_name_H-M   'P 1'
#
loop_
_entity.id
_entity.type
_entity.pdbx_description
1 polymer ?
#
loop_
_entity_poly.entity_id
_entity_poly.type
_entity_poly.pdbx_seq_one_letter_code
_entity_poly.pdbx_strand_id
1 'polypeptide(L)'
;MTRQERSVTAISWIPSEAIQGLPKLPFELGIGHYDEVPPDRLAAGDLERLRVEDRFREANVLRAWVDAEDGRIVSCGYAGEAFVGSTTFRLGPKAVVVPGVAFETIRSDPERGESSVRFVQTVGGRAGFPAPRRVSGKPFFRINSAT
;
A
#
# COMPACT_ATOMS: atom_id res chain seq x y z
N MET A 1 -31.62 15.87 -5.31
CA MET A 1 -30.29 15.23 -5.31
C MET A 1 -30.05 14.39 -4.07
N THR A 2 -29.63 13.13 -4.24
CA THR A 2 -29.20 12.22 -3.17
C THR A 2 -27.78 11.76 -3.45
N ARG A 3 -26.88 11.93 -2.49
CA ARG A 3 -25.49 11.45 -2.59
C ARG A 3 -25.32 10.09 -1.92
N GLN A 4 -24.70 9.16 -2.63
CA GLN A 4 -24.26 7.89 -2.07
C GLN A 4 -22.74 7.80 -2.15
N GLU A 5 -22.13 7.34 -1.07
CA GLU A 5 -20.69 7.10 -0.99
C GLU A 5 -20.43 5.68 -0.54
N ARG A 6 -19.43 5.04 -1.16
CA ARG A 6 -18.97 3.69 -0.81
C ARG A 6 -17.45 3.67 -0.78
N SER A 7 -16.92 2.74 0.00
CA SER A 7 -15.48 2.50 0.07
C SER A 7 -15.14 1.02 0.18
N VAL A 8 -13.99 0.66 -0.38
CA VAL A 8 -13.32 -0.61 -0.18
C VAL A 8 -11.84 -0.34 0.05
N THR A 9 -11.22 -1.09 0.96
CA THR A 9 -9.80 -0.96 1.26
C THR A 9 -9.11 -2.29 1.02
N ALA A 10 -8.03 -2.26 0.24
CA ALA A 10 -7.12 -3.38 0.07
C ALA A 10 -5.76 -3.03 0.67
N ILE A 11 -5.19 -3.95 1.45
CA ILE A 11 -3.90 -3.80 2.09
C ILE A 11 -2.98 -4.92 1.62
N SER A 12 -1.75 -4.58 1.22
CA SER A 12 -0.69 -5.55 0.96
C SER A 12 0.32 -5.56 2.10
N TRP A 13 0.80 -6.74 2.46
CA TRP A 13 1.86 -6.94 3.45
C TRP A 13 2.76 -8.07 2.98
N ILE A 14 3.96 -8.17 3.54
CA ILE A 14 4.91 -9.25 3.24
C ILE A 14 4.82 -10.30 4.35
N PRO A 15 4.13 -11.43 4.12
CA PRO A 15 4.14 -12.52 5.09
C PRO A 15 5.55 -13.09 5.20
N SER A 16 5.90 -13.59 6.37
CA SER A 16 7.25 -14.08 6.65
C SER A 16 7.70 -15.20 5.70
N GLU A 17 6.73 -16.02 5.29
CA GLU A 17 6.87 -17.18 4.41
C GLU A 17 7.18 -16.79 2.96
N ALA A 18 6.83 -15.56 2.55
CA ALA A 18 7.09 -15.06 1.20
C ALA A 18 8.54 -14.61 0.98
N ILE A 19 9.31 -14.43 2.05
CA ILE A 19 10.72 -14.04 1.94
C ILE A 19 11.56 -15.31 1.89
N GLN A 20 12.34 -15.51 0.83
CA GLN A 20 13.23 -16.67 0.67
C GLN A 20 14.63 -16.28 0.21
N GLY A 21 15.62 -17.09 0.55
CA GLY A 21 17.03 -16.85 0.18
C GLY A 21 17.64 -15.63 0.86
N LEU A 22 18.59 -14.97 0.18
CA LEU A 22 19.38 -13.86 0.74
C LEU A 22 18.57 -12.68 1.28
N PRO A 23 17.40 -12.31 0.73
CA PRO A 23 16.53 -11.30 1.33
C PRO A 23 16.05 -11.62 2.76
N LYS A 24 16.18 -12.88 3.25
CA LYS A 24 15.90 -13.24 4.65
C LYS A 24 16.94 -12.70 5.65
N LEU A 25 18.18 -12.46 5.21
CA LEU A 25 19.29 -12.14 6.12
C LEU A 25 19.01 -10.95 7.04
N PRO A 26 18.44 -9.81 6.59
CA PRO A 26 18.11 -8.72 7.49
C PRO A 26 17.16 -9.13 8.62
N PHE A 27 16.20 -10.02 8.36
CA PHE A 27 15.24 -10.49 9.35
C PHE A 27 15.86 -11.47 10.34
N GLU A 28 16.67 -12.43 9.85
CA GLU A 28 17.39 -13.41 10.70
C GLU A 28 18.44 -12.74 11.61
N LEU A 29 19.04 -11.64 11.14
CA LEU A 29 19.97 -10.83 11.93
C LEU A 29 19.26 -9.85 12.89
N GLY A 30 17.93 -9.84 12.93
CA GLY A 30 17.13 -8.95 13.78
C GLY A 30 17.16 -7.48 13.35
N ILE A 31 17.62 -7.21 12.11
CA ILE A 31 17.72 -5.87 11.54
C ILE A 31 16.38 -5.46 10.90
N GLY A 32 15.69 -6.39 10.25
CA GLY A 32 14.34 -6.21 9.71
C GLY A 32 13.28 -6.87 10.59
N HIS A 33 12.03 -6.46 10.44
CA HIS A 33 10.87 -7.13 11.05
C HIS A 33 9.95 -7.66 9.96
N TYR A 34 9.35 -8.81 10.21
CA TYR A 34 8.26 -9.30 9.37
C TYR A 34 7.01 -8.44 9.58
N ASP A 35 6.16 -8.37 8.56
CA ASP A 35 4.88 -7.70 8.72
C ASP A 35 3.94 -8.62 9.49
N GLU A 36 3.28 -8.09 10.52
CA GLU A 36 2.15 -8.76 11.13
C GLU A 36 0.96 -8.75 10.15
N VAL A 37 0.17 -9.83 10.17
CA VAL A 37 -1.07 -9.90 9.38
C VAL A 37 -1.94 -8.68 9.71
N PRO A 38 -2.41 -7.92 8.70
CA PRO A 38 -3.33 -6.81 8.92
C PRO A 38 -4.64 -7.30 9.56
N PRO A 39 -5.34 -6.44 10.32
CA PRO A 39 -6.61 -6.83 10.94
C PRO A 39 -7.69 -7.09 9.86
N ASP A 40 -8.58 -8.04 10.13
CA ASP A 40 -9.70 -8.38 9.24
C ASP A 40 -10.71 -7.23 9.06
N ARG A 41 -10.71 -6.27 9.98
CA ARG A 41 -11.59 -5.09 9.96
C ARG A 41 -10.80 -3.85 10.35
N LEU A 42 -11.07 -2.75 9.65
CA LEU A 42 -10.48 -1.45 9.93
C LEU A 42 -11.53 -0.55 10.59
N ALA A 43 -11.20 0.00 11.76
CA ALA A 43 -11.92 1.10 12.36
C ALA A 43 -11.38 2.45 11.86
N ALA A 44 -12.08 3.54 12.20
CA ALA A 44 -11.59 4.87 11.91
C ALA A 44 -10.23 5.11 12.58
N GLY A 45 -9.26 5.61 11.81
CA GLY A 45 -7.89 5.87 12.28
C GLY A 45 -6.94 4.68 12.26
N ASP A 46 -7.43 3.44 12.07
CA ASP A 46 -6.55 2.26 12.04
C ASP A 46 -5.53 2.33 10.92
N LEU A 47 -5.90 2.85 9.74
CA LEU A 47 -4.99 2.85 8.61
C LEU A 47 -3.74 3.70 8.87
N GLU A 48 -3.89 4.86 9.50
CA GLU A 48 -2.77 5.73 9.86
C GLU A 48 -1.89 5.08 10.92
N ARG A 49 -2.51 4.44 11.92
CA ARG A 49 -1.79 3.66 12.93
C ARG A 49 -0.98 2.53 12.30
N LEU A 50 -1.60 1.72 11.44
CA LEU A 50 -0.93 0.63 10.71
C LEU A 50 0.22 1.15 9.83
N ARG A 51 0.08 2.36 9.26
CA ARG A 51 1.13 3.01 8.48
C ARG A 51 2.34 3.37 9.33
N VAL A 52 2.11 3.98 10.49
CA VAL A 52 3.16 4.38 11.45
C VAL A 52 3.85 3.16 12.06
N GLU A 53 3.13 2.05 12.24
CA GLU A 53 3.65 0.79 12.76
C GLU A 53 4.33 -0.09 11.68
N ASP A 54 4.50 0.41 10.44
CA ASP A 54 5.06 -0.34 9.30
C ASP A 54 4.34 -1.68 9.01
N ARG A 55 3.02 -1.73 9.19
CA ARG A 55 2.22 -2.96 9.09
C ARG A 55 1.65 -3.25 7.70
N PHE A 56 1.96 -2.43 6.71
CA PHE A 56 1.63 -2.70 5.32
C PHE A 56 2.66 -2.11 4.38
N ARG A 57 2.72 -2.65 3.16
CA ARG A 57 3.53 -2.11 2.07
C ARG A 57 2.75 -1.15 1.22
N GLU A 58 1.49 -1.45 0.96
CA GLU A 58 0.60 -0.57 0.22
C GLU A 58 -0.81 -0.67 0.81
N ALA A 59 -1.53 0.46 0.81
CA ALA A 59 -2.94 0.48 1.13
C ALA A 59 -3.69 1.27 0.06
N ASN A 60 -4.64 0.59 -0.60
CA ASN A 60 -5.52 1.15 -1.61
C ASN A 60 -6.87 1.47 -0.98
N VAL A 61 -7.14 2.73 -0.67
CA VAL A 61 -8.43 3.19 -0.14
C VAL A 61 -9.27 3.71 -1.29
N LEU A 62 -9.96 2.81 -1.98
CA LEU A 62 -10.94 3.22 -2.99
C LEU A 62 -12.19 3.74 -2.27
N ARG A 63 -12.40 5.05 -2.30
CA ARG A 63 -13.66 5.69 -1.91
C ARG A 63 -14.21 6.43 -3.11
N ALA A 64 -15.50 6.28 -3.36
CA ALA A 64 -16.16 6.86 -4.51
C ALA A 64 -17.59 7.25 -4.18
N TRP A 65 -18.11 8.21 -4.92
CA TRP A 65 -19.43 8.78 -4.72
C TRP A 65 -20.20 8.88 -6.03
N VAL A 66 -21.52 8.89 -5.89
CA VAL A 66 -22.49 9.11 -6.96
C VAL A 66 -23.57 10.05 -6.43
N ASP A 67 -23.89 11.10 -7.18
CA ASP A 67 -25.09 11.90 -6.93
C ASP A 67 -26.20 11.49 -7.91
N ALA A 68 -27.41 11.31 -7.39
CA ALA A 68 -28.57 10.90 -8.16
C ALA A 68 -29.75 11.88 -8.00
N GLU A 69 -30.50 12.07 -9.08
CA GLU A 69 -31.73 12.88 -9.16
C GLU A 69 -32.78 12.11 -9.94
N ASP A 70 -34.00 12.02 -9.40
CA ASP A 70 -35.12 11.31 -10.02
C ASP A 70 -34.77 9.89 -10.51
N GLY A 71 -33.98 9.17 -9.72
CA GLY A 71 -33.51 7.82 -10.01
C GLY A 71 -32.39 7.73 -11.05
N ARG A 72 -31.86 8.85 -11.54
CA ARG A 72 -30.77 8.90 -12.53
C ARG A 72 -29.48 9.42 -11.91
N ILE A 73 -28.35 8.88 -12.36
CA ILE A 73 -27.02 9.31 -11.94
C ILE A 73 -26.65 10.58 -12.70
N VAL A 74 -26.42 11.68 -11.99
CA VAL A 74 -26.08 12.98 -12.60
C VAL A 74 -24.59 13.29 -12.52
N SER A 75 -23.92 12.84 -11.46
CA SER A 75 -22.47 13.03 -11.26
C SER A 75 -21.88 11.89 -10.43
N CYS A 76 -20.57 11.71 -10.57
CA CYS A 76 -19.83 10.70 -9.85
C CYS A 76 -18.35 11.08 -9.76
N GLY A 77 -17.62 10.51 -8.81
CA GLY A 77 -16.19 10.75 -8.69
C GLY A 77 -15.48 9.91 -7.64
N TYR A 78 -14.16 9.95 -7.69
CA TYR A 78 -13.30 9.38 -6.66
C TYR A 78 -13.17 10.37 -5.49
N ALA A 79 -13.10 9.83 -4.28
CA ALA A 79 -12.77 10.53 -3.04
C ALA A 79 -11.79 9.72 -2.16
N GLY A 80 -11.15 8.72 -2.78
CA GLY A 80 -10.23 7.81 -2.13
C GLY A 80 -8.79 8.31 -2.10
N GLU A 81 -7.97 7.55 -1.40
CA GLU A 81 -6.55 7.80 -1.19
C GLU A 81 -5.76 6.51 -1.39
N ALA A 82 -4.44 6.63 -1.43
CA ALA A 82 -3.55 5.50 -1.58
C ALA A 82 -2.25 5.78 -0.83
N PHE A 83 -1.69 4.73 -0.24
CA PHE A 83 -0.51 4.83 0.62
C PHE A 83 0.53 3.79 0.23
N VAL A 84 1.80 4.18 0.32
CA VAL A 84 2.94 3.26 0.29
C VAL A 84 3.66 3.39 1.64
N GLY A 85 3.85 2.25 2.30
CA GLY A 85 4.44 2.15 3.63
C GLY A 85 5.93 2.43 3.65
N SER A 86 6.44 2.74 4.83
CA SER A 86 7.87 2.78 5.13
C SER A 86 8.39 1.39 5.52
N THR A 87 9.70 1.31 5.80
CA THR A 87 10.27 0.15 6.48
C THR A 87 11.25 0.63 7.53
N THR A 88 11.04 0.18 8.76
CA THR A 88 11.98 0.38 9.86
C THR A 88 13.00 -0.74 9.94
N PHE A 89 14.28 -0.37 9.99
CA PHE A 89 15.39 -1.26 10.30
C PHE A 89 15.96 -0.94 11.66
N ARG A 90 16.36 -1.96 12.42
CA ARG A 90 17.07 -1.82 13.70
C ARG A 90 18.54 -2.15 13.53
N LEU A 91 19.40 -1.16 13.75
CA LEU A 91 20.85 -1.33 13.80
C LEU A 91 21.32 -1.13 15.24
N GLY A 92 21.36 -2.22 16.01
CA GLY A 92 21.57 -2.17 17.45
C GLY A 92 20.45 -1.36 18.13
N PRO A 93 20.78 -0.34 18.96
CA PRO A 93 19.76 0.46 19.65
C PRO A 93 19.09 1.52 18.74
N LYS A 94 19.54 1.69 17.49
CA LYS A 94 19.03 2.72 16.58
C LYS A 94 18.00 2.15 15.62
N ALA A 95 16.90 2.87 15.41
CA ALA A 95 15.94 2.62 14.35
C ALA A 95 16.21 3.56 13.16
N VAL A 96 16.19 3.02 11.94
CA VAL A 96 16.29 3.76 10.68
C VAL A 96 15.03 3.50 9.89
N VAL A 97 14.23 4.54 9.68
CA VAL A 97 13.01 4.47 8.85
C VAL A 97 13.38 4.84 7.43
N VAL A 98 13.11 3.96 6.48
CA VAL A 98 13.30 4.21 5.05
C VAL A 98 11.92 4.32 4.41
N PRO A 99 11.51 5.51 3.94
CA PRO A 99 10.21 5.67 3.31
C PRO A 99 10.15 4.91 1.98
N GLY A 100 8.99 4.34 1.67
CA GLY A 100 8.70 3.92 0.31
C GLY A 100 8.49 5.11 -0.61
N VAL A 101 8.71 4.92 -1.91
CA VAL A 101 8.39 5.91 -2.93
C VAL A 101 7.08 5.52 -3.56
N ALA A 102 6.04 6.31 -3.31
CA ALA A 102 4.74 6.15 -3.93
C ALA A 102 4.81 6.54 -5.42
N PHE A 103 4.20 5.72 -6.27
CA PHE A 103 3.88 6.13 -7.64
C PHE A 103 2.54 6.85 -7.66
N GLU A 104 2.24 7.47 -8.81
CA GLU A 104 0.92 8.03 -9.05
C GLU A 104 -0.15 6.94 -8.90
N THR A 105 -1.23 7.29 -8.20
CA THR A 105 -2.40 6.42 -8.09
C THR A 105 -3.12 6.39 -9.42
N ILE A 106 -3.20 5.21 -10.03
CA ILE A 106 -3.84 5.06 -11.34
C ILE A 106 -5.34 4.83 -11.11
N ARG A 107 -6.15 5.59 -11.83
CA ARG A 107 -7.62 5.48 -11.84
C ARG A 107 -8.11 5.36 -13.27
N SER A 108 -9.06 4.48 -13.50
CA SER A 108 -9.80 4.48 -14.77
C SER A 108 -10.89 5.55 -14.72
N ASP A 109 -11.30 6.05 -15.88
CA ASP A 109 -12.52 6.86 -15.96
C ASP A 109 -13.71 6.07 -15.40
N PRO A 110 -14.60 6.70 -14.60
CA PRO A 110 -15.75 6.00 -14.06
C PRO A 110 -16.64 5.43 -15.17
N GLU A 111 -16.83 4.12 -15.16
CA GLU A 111 -17.70 3.43 -16.11
C GLU A 111 -19.16 3.59 -15.66
N ARG A 112 -19.93 4.44 -16.34
CA ARG A 112 -21.33 4.73 -16.00
C ARG A 112 -22.29 3.76 -16.71
N GLY A 113 -23.10 3.05 -15.93
CA GLY A 113 -24.29 2.33 -16.40
C GLY A 113 -25.57 3.13 -16.11
N GLU A 114 -26.73 2.53 -16.38
CA GLU A 114 -28.04 3.19 -16.17
C GLU A 114 -28.33 3.50 -14.69
N SER A 115 -27.96 2.58 -13.80
CA SER A 115 -28.27 2.64 -12.36
C SER A 115 -27.06 2.37 -11.47
N SER A 116 -25.86 2.26 -12.04
CA SER A 116 -24.62 2.01 -11.30
C SER A 116 -23.42 2.69 -11.96
N VAL A 117 -22.35 2.90 -11.20
CA VAL A 117 -21.05 3.34 -11.69
C VAL A 117 -19.99 2.40 -11.14
N ARG A 118 -19.07 1.97 -12.02
CA ARG A 118 -17.91 1.18 -11.62
C ARG A 118 -16.66 2.07 -11.58
N PHE A 119 -15.89 1.90 -10.51
CA PHE A 119 -14.66 2.62 -10.24
C PHE A 119 -13.51 1.63 -10.12
N VAL A 120 -12.34 2.01 -10.63
CA VAL A 120 -11.13 1.19 -10.58
C VAL A 120 -9.98 2.10 -10.15
N GLN A 121 -9.30 1.71 -9.07
CA GLN A 121 -8.11 2.40 -8.54
C GLN A 121 -7.05 1.35 -8.24
N THR A 122 -5.80 1.65 -8.58
CA THR A 122 -4.64 0.87 -8.13
C THR A 122 -3.59 1.76 -7.51
N VAL A 123 -2.91 1.21 -6.50
CA VAL A 123 -1.76 1.80 -5.83
C VAL A 123 -0.53 1.00 -6.20
N GLY A 124 0.62 1.66 -6.21
CA GLY A 124 1.89 0.98 -6.33
C GLY A 124 3.02 1.90 -5.90
N GLY A 125 4.18 1.31 -5.65
CA GLY A 125 5.39 2.07 -5.40
C GLY A 125 6.63 1.20 -5.35
N ARG A 126 7.71 1.79 -4.87
CA ARG A 126 8.90 1.06 -4.48
C ARG A 126 9.00 1.05 -2.97
N ALA A 127 9.05 -0.15 -2.39
CA ALA A 127 9.30 -0.30 -0.97
C ALA A 127 10.67 0.29 -0.60
N GLY A 128 10.74 0.94 0.56
CA GLY A 128 11.98 1.43 1.17
C GLY A 128 12.89 0.30 1.69
N PHE A 129 12.87 -0.89 1.09
CA PHE A 129 13.55 -2.08 1.60
C PHE A 129 14.90 -2.32 0.88
N PRO A 130 16.05 -1.85 1.41
CA PRO A 130 17.39 -2.14 0.90
C PRO A 130 17.81 -3.60 1.15
N ALA A 131 17.10 -4.57 0.58
CA ALA A 131 17.57 -5.95 0.60
C ALA A 131 18.77 -6.13 -0.34
N PRO A 132 19.79 -6.90 0.07
CA PRO A 132 20.81 -7.36 -0.86
C PRO A 132 20.16 -8.25 -1.94
N ARG A 133 20.35 -7.88 -3.21
CA ARG A 133 19.94 -8.68 -4.36
C ARG A 133 21.16 -9.13 -5.15
N ARG A 134 21.16 -10.38 -5.60
CA ARG A 134 22.21 -10.90 -6.49
C ARG A 134 22.10 -10.24 -7.87
N VAL A 135 23.24 -9.88 -8.45
CA VAL A 135 23.34 -9.30 -9.80
C VAL A 135 24.38 -10.07 -10.62
N SER A 136 24.23 -10.03 -11.95
CA SER A 136 25.27 -10.54 -12.84
C SER A 136 26.43 -9.54 -12.92
N GLY A 137 27.66 -10.01 -12.70
CA GLY A 137 28.87 -9.18 -12.68
C GLY A 137 29.24 -8.59 -11.33
N LYS A 138 30.51 -8.22 -11.13
CA LYS A 138 31.03 -7.64 -9.89
C LYS A 138 30.25 -6.35 -9.52
N PRO A 139 29.89 -6.12 -8.23
CA PRO A 139 30.27 -6.87 -7.03
C PRO A 139 29.36 -8.08 -6.71
N PHE A 140 28.62 -8.61 -7.68
CA PHE A 140 27.70 -9.77 -7.61
C PHE A 140 26.49 -9.60 -6.69
N PHE A 141 26.46 -8.55 -5.87
CA PHE A 141 25.31 -8.13 -5.08
C PHE A 141 25.12 -6.62 -5.15
N ARG A 142 23.88 -6.16 -5.03
CA ARG A 142 23.53 -4.74 -4.96
C ARG A 142 22.54 -4.51 -3.83
N ILE A 143 22.76 -3.42 -3.10
CA ILE A 143 21.82 -2.90 -2.10
C ILE A 143 21.27 -1.59 -2.68
N ASN A 144 20.00 -1.59 -3.06
CA ASN A 144 19.29 -0.39 -3.52
C ASN A 144 17.98 -0.29 -2.74
N SER A 145 17.66 0.89 -2.25
CA SER A 145 16.32 1.26 -1.76
C SER A 145 15.58 2.08 -2.83
N ALA A 146 14.31 2.40 -2.54
CA ALA A 146 13.53 3.35 -3.31
C ALA A 146 14.14 4.76 -3.23
N THR A 147 15.09 5.04 -4.11
CA THR A 147 15.76 6.34 -4.33
C THR A 147 16.05 6.45 -5.81
#